data_AF-R1ER00-F1
#
_entry.id   AF-R1ER00-F1
#
_cell.length_a   1.000
_cell.length_b   1.000
_cell.length_c   1.000
_cell.angle_alpha   90.00
_cell.angle_beta   90.00
_cell.angle_gamma   90.00
#
_symmetry.space_group_name_H-M   'P 1'
#
loop_
_entity.id
_entity.type
_entity.pdbx_description
1 polymer ?
#
loop_
_entity_poly.entity_id
_entity_poly.type
_entity_poly.pdbx_seq_one_letter_code
_entity_poly.pdbx_strand_id
1 'polypeptide(L)'
;MSKRTAPAVDAEVQPEKRLPKRQKLDAPRGPPPKAEEIHSSRQLQQLLIFQQDNTQQLRNGIHSLKVFLESILYPSDEYAVPRQRAILREFLDTQKSRTADPDAPFLSNVIQTWSFASQSNNEQLSCAVVAVLALLLKTLSSNLELREYGTQLCRTILQVSQLKLVGRGLSAPKHKDYVISPCLRLLTEVVSFDGGAVAKQVYSKRDFTFDAKILARNLGIRRTEEDAAKDKRRPAVRTNAVKYLLAHFRNQEEGAKIDILKHGMVVRALFDHIRDDPPEIAIEILEVVKSHVIADKEIPRANKTYMLSDRALSNIASLYRVEQPLEDDSDEKSVDVGIPRGRKKNRSEKTTEMAPPTLISAWIHLNDLITFFAIRILIIAFQKLEQVLSKFKHASAKFSHDLWDQAAERLVSEFRERCPKMKDVIAAFRKIPEANLMQQT
;
A
#
# COMPACT_ATOMS: atom_id res chain seq x y z
N MET A 1 53.48 -6.60 56.52
CA MET A 1 52.70 -7.77 56.04
C MET A 1 51.72 -8.16 57.12
N SER A 2 50.41 -8.14 56.84
CA SER A 2 49.43 -9.03 57.46
C SER A 2 48.04 -8.75 56.87
N LYS A 3 47.45 -9.81 56.35
CA LYS A 3 46.14 -9.87 55.70
C LYS A 3 45.04 -9.48 56.69
N ARG A 4 44.12 -8.59 56.30
CA ARG A 4 42.84 -8.39 57.00
C ARG A 4 41.77 -9.24 56.33
N THR A 5 41.30 -10.23 57.08
CA THR A 5 40.11 -11.06 56.86
C THR A 5 38.84 -10.21 57.02
N ALA A 6 37.88 -10.41 56.13
CA ALA A 6 36.57 -9.75 56.16
C ALA A 6 35.64 -10.41 57.20
N PRO A 7 34.74 -9.65 57.85
CA PRO A 7 33.58 -10.21 58.52
C PRO A 7 32.38 -10.28 57.57
N ALA A 8 31.69 -11.42 57.59
CA ALA A 8 30.42 -11.64 56.92
C ALA A 8 29.31 -10.80 57.57
N VAL A 9 28.49 -10.16 56.75
CA VAL A 9 27.25 -9.52 57.18
C VAL A 9 26.13 -10.16 56.37
N ASP A 10 25.37 -11.03 57.02
CA ASP A 10 24.04 -11.44 56.60
C ASP A 10 23.12 -10.21 56.70
N ALA A 11 22.70 -9.70 55.54
CA ALA A 11 21.62 -8.73 55.44
C ALA A 11 20.70 -9.14 54.28
N GLU A 12 19.52 -9.64 54.66
CA GLU A 12 18.42 -9.95 53.76
C GLU A 12 18.10 -8.75 52.87
N VAL A 13 18.23 -8.93 51.56
CA VAL A 13 17.85 -7.94 50.55
C VAL A 13 16.32 -7.91 50.48
N GLN A 14 15.71 -6.89 51.09
CA GLN A 14 14.31 -6.57 50.85
C GLN A 14 14.11 -6.20 49.37
N PRO A 15 13.11 -6.75 48.67
CA PRO A 15 12.90 -6.42 47.27
C PRO A 15 12.37 -4.99 47.14
N GLU A 16 13.16 -4.18 46.46
CA GLU A 16 12.85 -2.80 46.06
C GLU A 16 11.46 -2.74 45.39
N LYS A 17 10.52 -2.01 46.02
CA LYS A 17 9.17 -1.81 45.48
C LYS A 17 9.27 -1.13 44.12
N ARG A 18 9.02 -1.89 43.05
CA ARG A 18 8.86 -1.36 41.69
C ARG A 18 7.87 -0.20 41.70
N LEU A 19 8.36 0.99 41.35
CA LEU A 19 7.52 2.15 41.08
C LEU A 19 6.41 1.77 40.09
N PRO A 20 5.15 2.20 40.32
CA PRO A 20 4.04 1.82 39.47
C PRO A 20 4.32 2.23 38.02
N LYS A 21 4.27 1.23 37.15
CA LYS A 21 4.39 1.32 35.70
C LYS A 21 3.49 2.47 35.21
N ARG A 22 4.09 3.51 34.63
CA ARG A 22 3.42 4.69 34.07
C ARG A 22 2.19 4.25 33.28
N GLN A 23 1.00 4.69 33.70
CA GLN A 23 -0.27 4.29 33.11
C GLN A 23 -0.30 4.68 31.62
N LYS A 24 -0.61 3.74 30.72
CA LYS A 24 -0.79 4.01 29.28
C LYS A 24 -1.93 5.03 29.12
N LEU A 25 -1.60 6.22 28.62
CA LEU A 25 -2.53 7.31 28.33
C LEU A 25 -3.43 7.06 27.10
N ASP A 26 -3.29 5.92 26.41
CA ASP A 26 -3.92 5.67 25.12
C ASP A 26 -5.30 4.99 25.19
N ALA A 27 -5.88 4.78 26.37
CA ALA A 27 -7.24 4.23 26.47
C ALA A 27 -8.27 5.32 26.09
N PRO A 28 -9.19 5.08 25.14
CA PRO A 28 -10.25 6.03 24.81
C PRO A 28 -11.04 6.40 26.06
N ARG A 29 -11.14 7.70 26.37
CA ARG A 29 -12.01 8.16 27.45
C ARG A 29 -13.46 7.89 27.07
N GLY A 30 -14.11 6.95 27.76
CA GLY A 30 -15.54 6.65 27.62
C GLY A 30 -15.85 5.37 26.81
N PRO A 31 -17.12 4.91 26.86
CA PRO A 31 -17.55 3.65 26.26
C PRO A 31 -17.28 3.59 24.74
N PRO A 32 -17.22 2.38 24.14
CA PRO A 32 -17.10 2.24 22.70
C PRO A 32 -18.27 2.96 22.00
N PRO A 33 -18.03 3.58 20.84
CA PRO A 33 -19.09 4.26 20.11
C PRO A 33 -20.17 3.27 19.72
N LYS A 34 -21.43 3.68 19.80
CA LYS A 34 -22.58 2.90 19.35
C LYS A 34 -23.12 3.52 18.06
N ALA A 35 -23.34 2.67 17.05
CA ALA A 35 -23.97 3.10 15.82
C ALA A 35 -25.49 3.11 16.00
N GLU A 36 -26.11 4.21 15.59
CA GLU A 36 -27.56 4.34 15.48
C GLU A 36 -27.99 4.10 14.03
N GLU A 37 -29.10 3.38 13.84
CA GLU A 37 -29.66 3.18 12.52
C GLU A 37 -30.27 4.49 11.99
N ILE A 38 -29.84 4.89 10.80
CA ILE A 38 -30.23 6.17 10.20
C ILE A 38 -31.39 5.92 9.24
N HIS A 39 -32.56 6.48 9.58
CA HIS A 39 -33.78 6.34 8.78
C HIS A 39 -34.21 7.63 8.08
N SER A 40 -33.64 8.78 8.45
CA SER A 40 -33.97 10.10 7.90
C SER A 40 -32.78 11.07 7.85
N SER A 41 -32.88 12.07 6.98
CA SER A 41 -31.89 13.17 6.82
C SER A 41 -31.72 13.99 8.10
N ARG A 42 -32.84 14.31 8.77
CA ARG A 42 -32.89 15.11 10.00
C ARG A 42 -32.19 14.41 11.16
N GLN A 43 -32.40 13.10 11.30
CA GLN A 43 -31.70 12.29 12.30
C GLN A 43 -30.19 12.32 12.06
N LEU A 44 -29.75 12.13 10.81
CA LEU A 44 -28.34 12.20 10.44
C LEU A 44 -27.75 13.59 10.78
N GLN A 45 -28.49 14.65 10.51
CA GLN A 45 -28.07 16.01 10.88
C GLN A 45 -27.89 16.16 12.39
N GLN A 46 -28.88 15.72 13.19
CA GLN A 46 -28.84 15.80 14.66
C GLN A 46 -27.67 15.03 15.27
N LEU A 47 -27.36 13.85 14.73
CA LEU A 47 -26.24 13.02 15.17
C LEU A 47 -24.88 13.67 14.93
N LEU A 48 -24.78 14.52 13.91
CA LEU A 48 -23.54 15.15 13.47
C LEU A 48 -23.38 16.60 13.97
N ILE A 49 -24.29 17.11 14.80
CA ILE A 49 -24.15 18.45 15.39
C ILE A 49 -22.87 18.49 16.24
N PHE A 50 -22.05 19.53 16.02
CA PHE A 50 -20.87 19.73 16.82
C PHE A 50 -21.23 20.25 18.22
N GLN A 51 -20.79 19.54 19.26
CA GLN A 51 -20.96 19.91 20.66
C GLN A 51 -19.66 19.61 21.43
N GLN A 52 -19.03 20.64 21.99
CA GLN A 52 -17.75 20.49 22.71
C GLN A 52 -17.91 19.68 24.00
N ASP A 53 -19.04 19.86 24.70
CA ASP A 53 -19.29 19.25 26.01
C ASP A 53 -19.65 17.76 25.94
N ASN A 54 -19.98 17.25 24.75
CA ASN A 54 -20.45 15.87 24.56
C ASN A 54 -19.60 15.07 23.56
N THR A 55 -18.35 14.78 23.95
CA THR A 55 -17.43 14.00 23.12
C THR A 55 -17.96 12.59 22.79
N GLN A 56 -18.78 11.99 23.66
CA GLN A 56 -19.35 10.67 23.39
C GLN A 56 -20.38 10.71 22.25
N GLN A 57 -21.23 11.75 22.22
CA GLN A 57 -22.16 11.95 21.12
C GLN A 57 -21.42 12.16 19.79
N LEU A 58 -20.34 12.95 19.79
CA LEU A 58 -19.50 13.11 18.58
C LEU A 58 -18.95 11.75 18.10
N ARG A 59 -18.46 10.91 19.01
CA ARG A 59 -17.98 9.56 18.68
C ARG A 59 -19.08 8.68 18.10
N ASN A 60 -20.27 8.68 18.70
CA ASN A 60 -21.43 7.92 18.23
C ASN A 60 -21.91 8.42 16.85
N GLY A 61 -22.01 9.73 16.65
CA GLY A 61 -22.43 10.34 15.40
C GLY A 61 -21.50 10.00 14.23
N ILE A 62 -20.18 10.17 14.42
CA ILE A 62 -19.18 9.80 13.41
C ILE A 62 -19.21 8.29 13.14
N HIS A 63 -19.41 7.45 14.16
CA HIS A 63 -19.51 6.01 13.96
C HIS A 63 -20.79 5.61 13.20
N SER A 64 -21.93 6.25 13.51
CA SER A 64 -23.21 6.01 12.83
C SER A 64 -23.13 6.40 11.36
N LEU A 65 -22.54 7.57 11.05
CA LEU A 65 -22.28 7.99 9.67
C LEU A 65 -21.36 6.99 8.94
N LYS A 66 -20.32 6.46 9.61
CA LYS A 66 -19.47 5.42 9.04
C LYS A 66 -20.28 4.19 8.61
N VAL A 67 -21.08 3.64 9.51
CA VAL A 67 -21.88 2.42 9.26
C VAL A 67 -22.89 2.65 8.14
N PHE A 68 -23.54 3.83 8.12
CA PHE A 68 -24.46 4.21 7.07
C PHE A 68 -23.81 4.36 5.69
N LEU A 69 -22.61 4.92 5.61
CA LEU A 69 -21.88 4.99 4.34
C LEU A 69 -21.38 3.61 3.89
N GLU A 70 -20.99 2.74 4.83
CA GLU A 70 -20.64 1.35 4.55
C GLU A 70 -21.84 0.57 3.99
N SER A 71 -23.05 0.80 4.49
CA SER A 71 -24.26 0.13 3.96
C SER A 71 -24.61 0.56 2.53
N ILE A 72 -24.22 1.78 2.11
CA ILE A 72 -24.41 2.25 0.73
C ILE A 72 -23.36 1.66 -0.22
N LEU A 73 -22.11 1.53 0.24
CA LEU A 73 -20.98 1.06 -0.58
C LEU A 73 -20.89 -0.46 -0.67
N TYR A 74 -21.26 -1.16 0.39
CA TYR A 74 -21.21 -2.61 0.51
C TYR A 74 -22.57 -3.10 1.04
N PRO A 75 -23.64 -2.97 0.24
CA PRO A 75 -24.99 -3.30 0.68
C PRO A 75 -25.14 -4.80 0.94
N SER A 76 -25.73 -5.14 2.07
CA SER A 76 -26.27 -6.49 2.30
C SER A 76 -27.63 -6.69 1.61
N ASP A 77 -28.35 -5.59 1.40
CA ASP A 77 -29.66 -5.53 0.74
C ASP A 77 -29.64 -4.40 -0.30
N GLU A 78 -29.64 -4.77 -1.58
CA GLU A 78 -29.60 -3.82 -2.69
C GLU A 78 -30.87 -2.96 -2.79
N TYR A 79 -32.03 -3.45 -2.31
CA TYR A 79 -33.30 -2.73 -2.36
C TYR A 79 -33.32 -1.50 -1.43
N ALA A 80 -32.52 -1.51 -0.36
CA ALA A 80 -32.43 -0.40 0.58
C ALA A 80 -31.56 0.76 0.06
N VAL A 81 -30.66 0.51 -0.89
CA VAL A 81 -29.65 1.48 -1.35
C VAL A 81 -30.25 2.76 -1.94
N PRO A 82 -31.30 2.73 -2.80
CA PRO A 82 -31.90 3.95 -3.33
C PRO A 82 -32.44 4.86 -2.23
N ARG A 83 -33.10 4.29 -1.21
CA ARG A 83 -33.60 5.03 -0.04
C ARG A 83 -32.45 5.64 0.76
N GLN A 84 -31.40 4.88 1.03
CA GLN A 84 -30.23 5.37 1.78
C GLN A 84 -29.52 6.50 1.02
N ARG A 85 -29.40 6.39 -0.31
CA ARG A 85 -28.85 7.45 -1.17
C ARG A 85 -29.72 8.71 -1.14
N ALA A 86 -31.04 8.58 -1.14
CA ALA A 86 -31.96 9.71 -1.02
C ALA A 86 -31.78 10.43 0.33
N ILE A 87 -31.69 9.68 1.44
CA ILE A 87 -31.40 10.23 2.77
C ILE A 87 -30.06 10.98 2.79
N LEU A 88 -29.00 10.38 2.23
CA LEU A 88 -27.69 11.01 2.14
C LEU A 88 -27.74 12.31 1.32
N ARG A 89 -28.39 12.28 0.16
CA ARG A 89 -28.55 13.44 -0.71
C ARG A 89 -29.28 14.57 0.01
N GLU A 90 -30.43 14.28 0.62
CA GLU A 90 -31.21 15.28 1.37
C GLU A 90 -30.40 15.87 2.51
N PHE A 91 -29.64 15.06 3.24
CA PHE A 91 -28.70 15.55 4.24
C PHE A 91 -27.66 16.48 3.61
N LEU A 92 -26.97 16.09 2.54
CA LEU A 92 -25.93 16.90 1.90
C LEU A 92 -26.48 18.22 1.34
N ASP A 93 -27.72 18.24 0.86
CA ASP A 93 -28.42 19.46 0.44
C ASP A 93 -28.54 20.47 1.59
N THR A 94 -28.78 20.01 2.84
CA THR A 94 -28.79 20.92 4.01
C THR A 94 -27.42 21.48 4.38
N GLN A 95 -26.34 20.88 3.89
CA GLN A 95 -24.95 21.22 4.23
C GLN A 95 -24.32 22.18 3.21
N LYS A 96 -25.02 22.48 2.11
CA LYS A 96 -24.61 23.52 1.16
C LYS A 96 -24.47 24.86 1.88
N SER A 97 -23.39 25.58 1.59
CA SER A 97 -23.19 26.91 2.16
C SER A 97 -24.36 27.81 1.78
N ARG A 98 -24.99 28.43 2.79
CA ARG A 98 -26.02 29.47 2.58
C ARG A 98 -25.40 30.83 2.31
N THR A 99 -24.12 31.01 2.64
CA THR A 99 -23.39 32.24 2.39
C THR A 99 -22.80 32.19 0.98
N ALA A 100 -22.77 33.34 0.30
CA ALA A 100 -22.12 33.49 -1.01
C ALA A 100 -20.58 33.36 -0.94
N ASP A 101 -20.04 32.99 0.23
CA ASP A 101 -18.61 32.78 0.44
C ASP A 101 -18.19 31.44 -0.21
N PRO A 102 -17.40 31.48 -1.30
CA PRO A 102 -16.94 30.27 -1.98
C PRO A 102 -15.97 29.43 -1.14
N ASP A 103 -15.38 30.01 -0.08
CA ASP A 103 -14.41 29.35 0.80
C ASP A 103 -15.03 28.79 2.09
N ALA A 104 -16.34 28.92 2.27
CA ALA A 104 -17.03 28.34 3.42
C ALA A 104 -16.88 26.80 3.46
N PRO A 105 -16.51 26.21 4.61
CA PRO A 105 -16.26 24.77 4.69
C PRO A 105 -17.57 23.98 4.54
N PHE A 106 -17.58 23.06 3.57
CA PHE A 106 -18.65 22.07 3.44
C PHE A 106 -18.63 21.10 4.64
N LEU A 107 -19.80 20.67 5.12
CA LEU A 107 -19.93 19.83 6.33
C LEU A 107 -19.28 20.46 7.57
N SER A 108 -19.55 21.75 7.81
CA SER A 108 -18.92 22.54 8.89
C SER A 108 -18.88 21.83 10.25
N ASN A 109 -19.95 21.14 10.69
CA ASN A 109 -19.93 20.43 11.98
C ASN A 109 -18.92 19.28 12.03
N VAL A 110 -18.76 18.53 10.93
CA VAL A 110 -17.77 17.43 10.84
C VAL A 110 -16.35 18.00 10.80
N ILE A 111 -16.15 19.08 10.06
CA ILE A 111 -14.88 19.83 9.98
C ILE A 111 -14.50 20.39 11.36
N GLN A 112 -15.43 21.00 12.09
CA GLN A 112 -15.23 21.47 13.45
C GLN A 112 -14.91 20.33 14.42
N THR A 113 -15.61 19.20 14.30
CA THR A 113 -15.33 17.99 15.08
C THR A 113 -13.89 17.51 14.86
N TRP A 114 -13.40 17.54 13.62
CA TRP A 114 -12.00 17.19 13.31
C TRP A 114 -11.01 18.15 13.97
N SER A 115 -11.23 19.46 13.82
CA SER A 115 -10.37 20.48 14.42
C SER A 115 -10.35 20.38 15.95
N PHE A 116 -11.52 20.20 16.59
CA PHE A 116 -11.64 19.98 18.03
C PHE A 116 -10.93 18.70 18.49
N ALA A 117 -11.14 17.58 17.80
CA ALA A 117 -10.48 16.31 18.13
C ALA A 117 -8.95 16.45 18.04
N SER A 118 -8.47 17.20 17.05
CA SER A 118 -7.05 17.49 16.87
C SER A 118 -6.47 18.34 18.00
N GLN A 119 -7.17 19.39 18.41
CA GLN A 119 -6.77 20.32 19.48
C GLN A 119 -6.83 19.68 20.87
N SER A 120 -7.83 18.84 21.11
CA SER A 120 -7.99 18.09 22.36
C SER A 120 -7.09 16.85 22.47
N ASN A 121 -6.21 16.61 21.49
CA ASN A 121 -5.39 15.40 21.38
C ASN A 121 -6.20 14.09 21.39
N ASN A 122 -7.45 14.12 20.95
CA ASN A 122 -8.28 12.95 20.77
C ASN A 122 -8.00 12.31 19.40
N GLU A 123 -6.88 11.57 19.32
CA GLU A 123 -6.43 10.93 18.09
C GLU A 123 -7.47 9.98 17.50
N GLN A 124 -8.19 9.22 18.35
CA GLN A 124 -9.17 8.24 17.92
C GLN A 124 -10.36 8.90 17.20
N LEU A 125 -10.89 9.99 17.76
CA LEU A 125 -11.94 10.76 17.10
C LEU A 125 -11.41 11.43 15.83
N SER A 126 -10.20 12.00 15.87
CA SER A 126 -9.59 12.64 14.70
C SER A 126 -9.43 11.65 13.54
N CYS A 127 -8.91 10.45 13.77
CA CYS A 127 -8.73 9.45 12.71
C CYS A 127 -10.07 8.86 12.25
N ALA A 128 -11.07 8.78 13.13
CA ALA A 128 -12.42 8.36 12.77
C ALA A 128 -13.08 9.36 11.80
N VAL A 129 -12.94 10.66 12.05
CA VAL A 129 -13.44 11.70 11.13
C VAL A 129 -12.75 11.58 9.76
N VAL A 130 -11.42 11.48 9.73
CA VAL A 130 -10.67 11.31 8.46
C VAL A 130 -11.13 10.06 7.69
N ALA A 131 -11.34 8.93 8.40
CA ALA A 131 -11.82 7.70 7.79
C ALA A 131 -13.24 7.85 7.19
N VAL A 132 -14.12 8.56 7.88
CA VAL A 132 -15.49 8.83 7.39
C VAL A 132 -15.49 9.79 6.22
N LEU A 133 -14.63 10.81 6.21
CA LEU A 133 -14.49 11.70 5.04
C LEU A 133 -14.01 10.95 3.80
N ALA A 134 -13.06 10.01 3.97
CA ALA A 134 -12.59 9.16 2.87
C ALA A 134 -13.72 8.27 2.34
N LEU A 135 -14.47 7.65 3.27
CA LEU A 135 -15.60 6.79 2.92
C LEU A 135 -16.71 7.57 2.22
N LEU A 136 -17.04 8.77 2.72
CA LEU A 136 -18.01 9.66 2.10
C LEU A 136 -17.57 10.01 0.68
N LEU A 137 -16.32 10.41 0.47
CA LEU A 137 -15.84 10.77 -0.86
C LEU A 137 -15.91 9.58 -1.84
N LYS A 138 -15.64 8.36 -1.36
CA LYS A 138 -15.83 7.12 -2.13
C LYS A 138 -17.30 6.85 -2.47
N THR A 139 -18.22 7.12 -1.53
CA THR A 139 -19.67 7.03 -1.79
C THR A 139 -20.10 8.05 -2.85
N LEU A 140 -19.57 9.27 -2.78
CA LEU A 140 -19.88 10.35 -3.73
C LEU A 140 -19.31 10.05 -5.12
N SER A 141 -18.11 9.48 -5.22
CA SER A 141 -17.51 9.11 -6.52
C SER A 141 -18.23 7.96 -7.23
N SER A 142 -18.95 7.13 -6.48
CA SER A 142 -19.73 6.01 -7.03
C SER A 142 -21.07 6.43 -7.66
N ASN A 143 -21.48 7.70 -7.53
CA ASN A 143 -22.75 8.21 -8.06
C ASN A 143 -22.58 9.59 -8.70
N LEU A 144 -22.85 9.69 -10.00
CA LEU A 144 -22.70 10.92 -10.78
C LEU A 144 -23.57 12.08 -10.25
N GLU A 145 -24.75 11.81 -9.70
CA GLU A 145 -25.64 12.85 -9.15
C GLU A 145 -25.06 13.53 -7.91
N LEU A 146 -24.10 12.89 -7.25
CA LEU A 146 -23.48 13.38 -6.02
C LEU A 146 -22.14 14.08 -6.27
N ARG A 147 -21.73 14.21 -7.54
CA ARG A 147 -20.43 14.78 -7.96
C ARG A 147 -20.20 16.19 -7.44
N GLU A 148 -21.22 17.04 -7.43
CA GLU A 148 -21.10 18.43 -6.94
C GLU A 148 -20.71 18.48 -5.46
N TYR A 149 -21.33 17.63 -4.62
CA TYR A 149 -20.98 17.56 -3.20
C TYR A 149 -19.56 17.04 -3.00
N GLY A 150 -19.12 16.07 -3.80
CA GLY A 150 -17.75 15.58 -3.75
C GLY A 150 -16.74 16.66 -4.13
N THR A 151 -17.08 17.51 -5.10
CA THR A 151 -16.25 18.67 -5.47
C THR A 151 -16.13 19.67 -4.33
N GLN A 152 -17.24 20.01 -3.66
CA GLN A 152 -17.25 20.90 -2.48
C GLN A 152 -16.46 20.31 -1.31
N LEU A 153 -16.59 19.00 -1.08
CA LEU A 153 -15.84 18.30 -0.06
C LEU A 153 -14.33 18.30 -0.34
N CYS A 154 -13.91 18.02 -1.59
CA CYS A 154 -12.52 18.11 -2.01
C CYS A 154 -11.93 19.51 -1.76
N ARG A 155 -12.66 20.58 -2.14
CA ARG A 155 -12.23 21.96 -1.86
C ARG A 155 -12.02 22.21 -0.37
N THR A 156 -12.94 21.74 0.48
CA THR A 156 -12.86 21.88 1.94
C THR A 156 -11.66 21.11 2.52
N ILE A 157 -11.42 19.86 2.08
CA ILE A 157 -10.27 19.06 2.53
C ILE A 157 -8.94 19.72 2.11
N LEU A 158 -8.92 20.36 0.95
CA LEU A 158 -7.74 21.05 0.42
C LEU A 158 -7.49 22.42 1.07
N GLN A 159 -8.33 22.88 2.00
CA GLN A 159 -8.02 24.08 2.79
C GLN A 159 -6.79 23.86 3.66
N VAL A 160 -5.99 24.91 3.86
CA VAL A 160 -4.71 24.83 4.58
C VAL A 160 -4.89 24.33 6.02
N SER A 161 -5.98 24.71 6.69
CA SER A 161 -6.34 24.22 8.02
C SER A 161 -6.41 22.70 8.07
N GLN A 162 -7.11 22.10 7.11
CA GLN A 162 -7.32 20.65 7.06
C GLN A 162 -6.10 19.91 6.53
N LEU A 163 -5.37 20.49 5.59
CA LEU A 163 -4.10 19.93 5.13
C LEU A 163 -3.04 19.87 6.23
N LYS A 164 -3.00 20.83 7.15
CA LYS A 164 -2.13 20.73 8.35
C LYS A 164 -2.51 19.53 9.22
N LEU A 165 -3.80 19.23 9.36
CA LEU A 165 -4.27 18.05 10.10
C LEU A 165 -3.88 16.75 9.39
N VAL A 166 -4.05 16.69 8.06
CA VAL A 166 -3.63 15.54 7.23
C VAL A 166 -2.13 15.33 7.33
N GLY A 167 -1.33 16.38 7.14
CA GLY A 167 0.13 16.31 7.22
C GLY A 167 0.62 15.82 8.59
N ARG A 168 0.00 16.27 9.68
CA ARG A 168 0.27 15.75 11.04
C ARG A 168 -0.05 14.26 11.15
N GLY A 169 -1.18 13.82 10.58
CA GLY A 169 -1.59 12.41 10.59
C GLY A 169 -0.67 11.51 9.76
N LEU A 170 -0.24 11.96 8.57
CA LEU A 170 0.72 11.25 7.72
C LEU A 170 2.09 11.11 8.38
N SER A 171 2.48 12.11 9.19
CA SER A 171 3.76 12.17 9.90
C SER A 171 3.80 11.37 11.19
N ALA A 172 2.66 10.82 11.64
CA ALA A 172 2.55 10.11 12.92
C ALA A 172 3.59 8.96 13.07
N PRO A 173 3.92 8.56 14.31
CA PRO A 173 4.85 7.46 14.57
C PRO A 173 4.43 6.16 13.86
N LYS A 174 5.42 5.34 13.46
CA LYS A 174 5.19 4.12 12.63
C LYS A 174 4.19 3.13 13.24
N HIS A 175 4.11 3.05 14.56
CA HIS A 175 3.18 2.16 15.28
C HIS A 175 1.74 2.70 15.32
N LYS A 176 1.49 3.95 14.93
CA LYS A 176 0.16 4.56 14.86
C LYS A 176 -0.42 4.42 13.45
N ASP A 177 -0.45 3.19 12.95
CA ASP A 177 -0.98 2.83 11.63
C ASP A 177 -2.44 3.30 11.43
N TYR A 178 -3.21 3.31 12.52
CA TYR A 178 -4.60 3.74 12.58
C TYR A 178 -4.80 5.24 12.35
N VAL A 179 -3.75 6.05 12.53
CA VAL A 179 -3.75 7.49 12.21
C VAL A 179 -3.29 7.72 10.77
N ILE A 180 -2.23 7.02 10.35
CA ILE A 180 -1.61 7.20 9.02
C ILE A 180 -2.55 6.69 7.91
N SER A 181 -3.12 5.50 8.08
CA SER A 181 -3.88 4.81 7.03
C SER A 181 -5.14 5.56 6.57
N PRO A 182 -5.97 6.14 7.46
CA PRO A 182 -7.08 7.00 7.05
C PRO A 182 -6.64 8.22 6.24
N CYS A 183 -5.51 8.85 6.59
CA CYS A 183 -5.02 10.02 5.85
C CYS A 183 -4.60 9.65 4.42
N LEU A 184 -3.89 8.54 4.25
CA LEU A 184 -3.52 8.02 2.92
C LEU A 184 -4.76 7.66 2.09
N ARG A 185 -5.75 7.00 2.70
CA ARG A 185 -7.02 6.69 2.02
C ARG A 185 -7.77 7.95 1.60
N LEU A 186 -7.88 8.94 2.50
CA LEU A 186 -8.52 10.21 2.18
C LEU A 186 -7.86 10.88 0.98
N LEU A 187 -6.52 11.03 0.99
CA LEU A 187 -5.81 11.63 -0.14
C LEU A 187 -5.91 10.80 -1.43
N THR A 188 -5.96 9.48 -1.33
CA THR A 188 -6.18 8.59 -2.49
C THR A 188 -7.54 8.88 -3.15
N GLU A 189 -8.60 8.99 -2.35
CA GLU A 189 -9.94 9.32 -2.84
C GLU A 189 -9.98 10.74 -3.43
N VAL A 190 -9.33 11.73 -2.80
CA VAL A 190 -9.26 13.10 -3.32
C VAL A 190 -8.52 13.17 -4.65
N VAL A 191 -7.37 12.50 -4.78
CA VAL A 191 -6.60 12.46 -6.05
C VAL A 191 -7.37 11.75 -7.16
N SER A 192 -8.13 10.71 -6.82
CA SER A 192 -8.87 9.90 -7.81
C SER A 192 -10.27 10.44 -8.11
N PHE A 193 -10.73 11.45 -7.35
CA PHE A 193 -12.08 11.97 -7.48
C PHE A 193 -12.33 12.50 -8.89
N ASP A 194 -13.42 12.05 -9.50
CA ASP A 194 -13.89 12.54 -10.79
C ASP A 194 -12.83 12.46 -11.90
N GLY A 195 -12.12 11.33 -11.96
CA GLY A 195 -11.04 11.09 -12.93
C GLY A 195 -9.82 11.99 -12.74
N GLY A 196 -9.62 12.52 -11.54
CA GLY A 196 -8.49 13.41 -11.24
C GLY A 196 -8.78 14.89 -11.34
N ALA A 197 -10.06 15.31 -11.33
CA ALA A 197 -10.45 16.71 -11.50
C ALA A 197 -9.73 17.70 -10.54
N VAL A 198 -9.35 17.24 -9.34
CA VAL A 198 -8.62 18.03 -8.34
C VAL A 198 -7.19 17.55 -8.11
N ALA A 199 -6.70 16.57 -8.87
CA ALA A 199 -5.38 15.96 -8.67
C ALA A 199 -4.26 16.99 -8.73
N LYS A 200 -4.29 17.91 -9.69
CA LYS A 200 -3.32 19.01 -9.81
C LYS A 200 -3.27 19.89 -8.56
N GLN A 201 -4.43 20.22 -7.99
CA GLN A 201 -4.53 21.04 -6.77
C GLN A 201 -4.00 20.32 -5.54
N VAL A 202 -4.16 18.98 -5.48
CA VAL A 202 -3.55 18.17 -4.43
C VAL A 202 -2.02 18.27 -4.50
N TYR A 203 -1.45 18.11 -5.69
CA TYR A 203 0.00 18.10 -5.88
C TYR A 203 0.63 19.50 -5.79
N SER A 204 -0.10 20.56 -6.16
CA SER A 204 0.37 21.94 -5.93
C SER A 204 0.58 22.25 -4.45
N LYS A 205 -0.09 21.51 -3.55
CA LYS A 205 0.03 21.60 -2.09
C LYS A 205 0.88 20.46 -1.49
N ARG A 206 1.84 19.93 -2.26
CA ARG A 206 2.72 18.78 -1.92
C ARG A 206 3.45 18.90 -0.59
N ASP A 207 3.69 20.11 -0.08
CA ASP A 207 4.30 20.30 1.24
C ASP A 207 3.48 19.66 2.38
N PHE A 208 2.17 19.49 2.19
CA PHE A 208 1.29 18.80 3.14
C PHE A 208 0.85 17.42 2.64
N THR A 209 0.69 17.25 1.33
CA THR A 209 0.04 16.06 0.74
C THR A 209 1.05 15.02 0.25
N PHE A 210 2.24 15.44 -0.17
CA PHE A 210 3.25 14.60 -0.84
C PHE A 210 4.66 14.94 -0.35
N ASP A 211 4.90 14.96 0.97
CA ASP A 211 6.27 15.02 1.48
C ASP A 211 7.00 13.72 1.11
N ALA A 212 8.01 13.82 0.25
CA ALA A 212 8.73 12.67 -0.30
C ALA A 212 9.39 11.79 0.77
N LYS A 213 9.89 12.38 1.87
CA LYS A 213 10.53 11.63 2.96
C LYS A 213 9.48 10.87 3.77
N ILE A 214 8.36 11.52 4.08
CA ILE A 214 7.26 10.91 4.83
C ILE A 214 6.59 9.80 3.99
N LEU A 215 6.36 10.04 2.70
CA LEU A 215 5.75 9.06 1.81
C LEU A 215 6.66 7.84 1.61
N ALA A 216 7.97 8.05 1.35
CA ALA A 216 8.93 6.95 1.26
C ALA A 216 9.02 6.15 2.56
N ARG A 217 8.97 6.82 3.73
CA ARG A 217 8.88 6.15 5.03
C ARG A 217 7.62 5.29 5.12
N ASN A 218 6.45 5.82 4.75
CA ASN A 218 5.17 5.13 4.85
C ASN A 218 5.08 3.93 3.88
N LEU A 219 5.66 4.04 2.69
CA LEU A 219 5.87 2.91 1.76
C LEU A 219 6.73 1.81 2.38
N GLY A 220 7.68 2.15 3.26
CA GLY A 220 8.51 1.20 3.98
C GLY A 220 7.91 0.59 5.25
N ILE A 221 6.69 0.96 5.66
CA ILE A 221 6.05 0.41 6.87
C ILE A 221 5.44 -0.96 6.56
N ARG A 222 6.18 -2.02 6.91
CA ARG A 222 5.73 -3.41 6.79
C ARG A 222 4.83 -3.80 7.95
N ARG A 223 3.92 -4.76 7.71
CA ARG A 223 3.25 -5.50 8.78
C ARG A 223 4.26 -6.44 9.43
N THR A 224 4.30 -6.45 10.75
CA THR A 224 5.01 -7.51 11.46
C THR A 224 4.18 -8.79 11.46
N GLU A 225 4.81 -9.95 11.68
CA GLU A 225 4.11 -11.24 11.76
C GLU A 225 3.03 -11.23 12.87
N GLU A 226 3.28 -10.52 13.97
CA GLU A 226 2.30 -10.31 15.05
C GLU A 226 1.08 -9.51 14.60
N ASP A 227 1.25 -8.53 13.71
CA ASP A 227 0.16 -7.71 13.16
C ASP A 227 -0.66 -8.50 12.13
N ALA A 228 -0.01 -9.37 11.35
CA ALA A 228 -0.66 -10.22 10.37
C ALA A 228 -1.62 -11.25 11.00
N ALA A 229 -1.31 -11.70 12.22
CA ALA A 229 -2.15 -12.64 12.98
C ALA A 229 -3.43 -11.99 13.54
N LYS A 230 -3.39 -10.70 13.90
CA LYS A 230 -4.48 -10.00 14.59
C LYS A 230 -5.50 -9.36 13.66
N ASP A 231 -5.10 -8.95 12.45
CA ASP A 231 -5.97 -8.12 11.60
C ASP A 231 -5.82 -8.42 10.10
N LYS A 232 -6.18 -9.64 9.69
CA LYS A 232 -6.04 -10.11 8.30
C LYS A 232 -6.75 -9.24 7.25
N ARG A 233 -7.79 -8.48 7.62
CA ARG A 233 -8.67 -7.73 6.68
C ARG A 233 -8.22 -6.29 6.41
N ARG A 234 -7.41 -5.68 7.26
CA ARG A 234 -7.10 -4.24 7.16
C ARG A 234 -5.92 -3.97 6.20
N PRO A 235 -6.01 -3.10 5.18
CA PRO A 235 -4.85 -2.83 4.32
C PRO A 235 -3.69 -2.24 5.14
N ALA A 236 -2.47 -2.73 4.92
CA ALA A 236 -1.27 -2.20 5.60
C ALA A 236 -1.04 -0.71 5.26
N VAL A 237 -0.27 0.00 6.09
CA VAL A 237 0.15 1.38 5.79
C VAL A 237 0.84 1.44 4.43
N ARG A 238 1.73 0.48 4.14
CA ARG A 238 2.36 0.31 2.82
C ARG A 238 1.34 0.18 1.71
N THR A 239 0.34 -0.70 1.83
CA THR A 239 -0.70 -0.87 0.81
C THR A 239 -1.44 0.44 0.51
N ASN A 240 -1.80 1.20 1.55
CA ASN A 240 -2.46 2.49 1.37
C ASN A 240 -1.53 3.54 0.74
N ALA A 241 -0.24 3.52 1.09
CA ALA A 241 0.76 4.42 0.53
C ALA A 241 1.05 4.12 -0.95
N VAL A 242 1.09 2.82 -1.31
CA VAL A 242 1.18 2.37 -2.71
C VAL A 242 -0.04 2.88 -3.47
N LYS A 243 -1.26 2.59 -3.00
CA LYS A 243 -2.48 3.06 -3.67
C LYS A 243 -2.52 4.57 -3.87
N TYR A 244 -2.06 5.32 -2.86
CA TYR A 244 -1.94 6.77 -2.97
C TYR A 244 -0.95 7.22 -4.06
N LEU A 245 0.24 6.62 -4.10
CA LEU A 245 1.23 6.92 -5.14
C LEU A 245 0.73 6.51 -6.55
N LEU A 246 0.10 5.35 -6.68
CA LEU A 246 -0.46 4.89 -7.95
C LEU A 246 -1.62 5.79 -8.42
N ALA A 247 -2.42 6.33 -7.50
CA ALA A 247 -3.45 7.32 -7.82
C ALA A 247 -2.85 8.59 -8.44
N HIS A 248 -1.67 9.03 -8.00
CA HIS A 248 -0.96 10.12 -8.66
C HIS A 248 -0.54 9.75 -10.08
N PHE A 249 0.03 8.56 -10.32
CA PHE A 249 0.40 8.17 -11.68
C PHE A 249 -0.79 8.05 -12.63
N ARG A 250 -1.95 7.64 -12.13
CA ARG A 250 -3.19 7.56 -12.92
C ARG A 250 -3.76 8.91 -13.31
N ASN A 251 -3.81 9.84 -12.36
CA ASN A 251 -4.67 11.01 -12.45
C ASN A 251 -3.94 12.36 -12.63
N GLN A 252 -2.61 12.38 -12.50
CA GLN A 252 -1.83 13.62 -12.65
C GLN A 252 -1.51 13.95 -14.11
N GLU A 253 -1.29 15.23 -14.37
CA GLU A 253 -0.71 15.71 -15.64
C GLU A 253 0.79 15.36 -15.75
N GLU A 254 1.31 15.36 -16.98
CA GLU A 254 2.69 15.00 -17.31
C GLU A 254 3.74 15.70 -16.43
N GLY A 255 3.61 17.02 -16.21
CA GLY A 255 4.56 17.80 -15.42
C GLY A 255 4.65 17.31 -13.97
N ALA A 256 3.50 17.03 -13.35
CA ALA A 256 3.45 16.49 -11.99
C ALA A 256 3.96 15.05 -11.93
N LYS A 257 3.63 14.20 -12.92
CA LYS A 257 4.22 12.84 -13.00
C LYS A 257 5.75 12.91 -13.09
N ILE A 258 6.28 13.76 -13.96
CA ILE A 258 7.72 13.96 -14.15
C ILE A 258 8.40 14.41 -12.85
N ASP A 259 7.78 15.32 -12.09
CA ASP A 259 8.31 15.77 -10.80
C ASP A 259 8.29 14.64 -9.76
N ILE A 260 7.20 13.87 -9.69
CA ILE A 260 7.10 12.69 -8.83
C ILE A 260 8.20 11.67 -9.14
N LEU A 261 8.49 11.42 -10.43
CA LEU A 261 9.54 10.50 -10.86
C LEU A 261 10.94 10.92 -10.40
N LYS A 262 11.19 12.24 -10.25
CA LYS A 262 12.47 12.75 -9.76
C LYS A 262 12.68 12.48 -8.26
N HIS A 263 11.62 12.19 -7.51
CA HIS A 263 11.73 11.77 -6.11
C HIS A 263 12.21 10.31 -6.01
N GLY A 264 13.49 10.07 -6.32
CA GLY A 264 14.08 8.73 -6.37
C GLY A 264 13.89 7.88 -5.11
N MET A 265 13.79 8.49 -3.93
CA MET A 265 13.51 7.76 -2.68
C MET A 265 12.09 7.18 -2.62
N VAL A 266 11.10 7.89 -3.17
CA VAL A 266 9.70 7.42 -3.25
C VAL A 266 9.61 6.31 -4.29
N VAL A 267 10.20 6.55 -5.47
CA VAL A 267 10.25 5.56 -6.56
C VAL A 267 10.93 4.27 -6.11
N ARG A 268 12.06 4.37 -5.41
CA ARG A 268 12.75 3.22 -4.83
C ARG A 268 11.89 2.49 -3.80
N ALA A 269 11.27 3.22 -2.87
CA ALA A 269 10.45 2.64 -1.81
C ALA A 269 9.21 1.89 -2.34
N LEU A 270 8.71 2.27 -3.52
CA LEU A 270 7.63 1.55 -4.20
C LEU A 270 8.01 0.08 -4.46
N PHE A 271 9.22 -0.18 -4.93
CA PHE A 271 9.66 -1.53 -5.32
C PHE A 271 10.36 -2.32 -4.19
N ASP A 272 10.94 -1.65 -3.19
CA ASP A 272 11.81 -2.29 -2.17
C ASP A 272 11.18 -3.46 -1.41
N HIS A 273 9.85 -3.53 -1.30
CA HIS A 273 9.14 -4.61 -0.62
C HIS A 273 8.01 -5.21 -1.47
N ILE A 274 8.11 -5.15 -2.80
CA ILE A 274 7.06 -5.64 -3.71
C ILE A 274 6.75 -7.12 -3.53
N ARG A 275 7.72 -7.93 -3.07
CA ARG A 275 7.53 -9.34 -2.75
C ARG A 275 6.66 -9.57 -1.51
N ASP A 276 6.70 -8.64 -0.56
CA ASP A 276 5.94 -8.72 0.69
C ASP A 276 4.51 -8.18 0.51
N ASP A 277 4.20 -7.57 -0.63
CA ASP A 277 2.87 -7.01 -0.92
C ASP A 277 1.87 -8.11 -1.31
N PRO A 278 0.56 -7.92 -1.03
CA PRO A 278 -0.46 -8.81 -1.55
C PRO A 278 -0.39 -8.95 -3.08
N PRO A 279 -0.70 -10.12 -3.65
CA PRO A 279 -0.65 -10.39 -5.09
C PRO A 279 -1.30 -9.29 -5.94
N GLU A 280 -2.48 -8.85 -5.52
CA GLU A 280 -3.28 -7.86 -6.24
C GLU A 280 -2.57 -6.51 -6.28
N ILE A 281 -1.86 -6.16 -5.20
CA ILE A 281 -1.12 -4.89 -5.10
C ILE A 281 0.16 -4.93 -5.94
N ALA A 282 0.90 -6.04 -5.93
CA ALA A 282 2.09 -6.19 -6.76
C ALA A 282 1.72 -6.09 -8.26
N ILE A 283 0.63 -6.74 -8.68
CA ILE A 283 0.10 -6.64 -10.04
C ILE A 283 -0.33 -5.19 -10.34
N GLU A 284 -1.06 -4.54 -9.43
CA GLU A 284 -1.50 -3.16 -9.59
C GLU A 284 -0.32 -2.19 -9.77
N ILE A 285 0.78 -2.37 -9.02
CA ILE A 285 2.01 -1.58 -9.18
C ILE A 285 2.56 -1.73 -10.60
N LEU A 286 2.75 -2.97 -11.05
CA LEU A 286 3.35 -3.26 -12.36
C LEU A 286 2.47 -2.73 -13.50
N GLU A 287 1.16 -2.89 -13.40
CA GLU A 287 0.22 -2.45 -14.43
C GLU A 287 0.17 -0.93 -14.53
N VAL A 288 0.09 -0.21 -13.40
CA VAL A 288 0.08 1.26 -13.43
C VAL A 288 1.40 1.82 -13.92
N VAL A 289 2.53 1.28 -13.47
CA VAL A 289 3.85 1.72 -13.95
C VAL A 289 3.96 1.49 -15.46
N LYS A 290 3.52 0.33 -15.97
CA LYS A 290 3.49 0.06 -17.42
C LYS A 290 2.62 1.06 -18.16
N SER A 291 1.34 1.15 -17.81
CA SER A 291 0.33 1.88 -18.59
C SER A 291 0.41 3.40 -18.44
N HIS A 292 0.71 3.91 -17.25
CA HIS A 292 0.63 5.34 -16.94
C HIS A 292 1.99 6.03 -16.77
N VAL A 293 3.09 5.28 -16.85
CA VAL A 293 4.45 5.85 -16.80
C VAL A 293 5.29 5.42 -18.00
N ILE A 294 5.44 4.12 -18.26
CA ILE A 294 6.34 3.64 -19.32
C ILE A 294 5.72 3.81 -20.71
N ALA A 295 4.44 3.45 -20.88
CA ALA A 295 3.71 3.59 -22.14
C ALA A 295 3.25 5.03 -22.41
N ASP A 296 3.29 5.91 -21.39
CA ASP A 296 2.92 7.32 -21.51
C ASP A 296 3.93 8.05 -22.42
N LYS A 297 3.47 8.53 -23.58
CA LYS A 297 4.33 9.16 -24.60
C LYS A 297 4.77 10.57 -24.20
N GLU A 298 3.99 11.22 -23.36
CA GLU A 298 4.25 12.59 -22.88
C GLU A 298 5.43 12.62 -21.89
N ILE A 299 5.70 11.49 -21.22
CA ILE A 299 6.84 11.38 -20.30
C ILE A 299 8.14 11.13 -21.09
N PRO A 300 9.17 11.99 -20.96
CA PRO A 300 10.45 11.77 -21.64
C PRO A 300 11.16 10.49 -21.19
N ARG A 301 11.88 9.86 -22.12
CA ARG A 301 12.66 8.63 -21.86
C ARG A 301 13.62 8.77 -20.67
N ALA A 302 14.25 9.93 -20.52
CA ALA A 302 15.15 10.22 -19.39
C ALA A 302 14.45 10.06 -18.03
N ASN A 303 13.20 10.52 -17.90
CA ASN A 303 12.44 10.41 -16.65
C ASN A 303 11.92 8.99 -16.41
N LYS A 304 11.60 8.23 -17.46
CA LYS A 304 11.22 6.81 -17.34
C LYS A 304 12.34 5.97 -16.70
N THR A 305 13.60 6.35 -16.89
CA THR A 305 14.73 5.63 -16.30
C THR A 305 14.72 5.60 -14.77
N TYR A 306 14.09 6.57 -14.10
CA TYR A 306 13.96 6.57 -12.64
C TYR A 306 13.17 5.36 -12.13
N MET A 307 12.17 4.89 -12.89
CA MET A 307 11.39 3.68 -12.57
C MET A 307 12.15 2.38 -12.83
N LEU A 308 13.12 2.42 -13.74
CA LEU A 308 13.79 1.24 -14.28
C LEU A 308 15.24 1.14 -13.77
N SER A 309 15.44 1.48 -12.50
CA SER A 309 16.75 1.35 -11.85
C SER A 309 17.14 -0.13 -11.65
N ASP A 310 18.44 -0.41 -11.58
CA ASP A 310 18.98 -1.75 -11.30
C ASP A 310 18.33 -2.42 -10.07
N ARG A 311 18.12 -1.63 -9.01
CA ARG A 311 17.45 -2.08 -7.80
C ARG A 311 15.96 -2.38 -8.01
N ALA A 312 15.24 -1.51 -8.72
CA ALA A 312 13.82 -1.74 -9.03
C ALA A 312 13.65 -3.02 -9.86
N LEU A 313 14.49 -3.19 -10.88
CA LEU A 313 14.51 -4.39 -11.72
C LEU A 313 14.86 -5.65 -10.92
N SER A 314 15.82 -5.57 -10.00
CA SER A 314 16.15 -6.68 -9.09
C SER A 314 14.98 -7.07 -8.19
N ASN A 315 14.25 -6.09 -7.65
CA ASN A 315 13.06 -6.34 -6.82
C ASN A 315 11.91 -6.95 -7.64
N ILE A 316 11.68 -6.47 -8.87
CA ILE A 316 10.69 -7.05 -9.79
C ILE A 316 11.10 -8.49 -10.15
N ALA A 317 12.37 -8.72 -10.49
CA ALA A 317 12.90 -10.05 -10.77
C ALA A 317 12.74 -11.01 -9.58
N SER A 318 12.78 -10.48 -8.35
CA SER A 318 12.56 -11.25 -7.14
C SER A 318 11.16 -11.90 -7.08
N LEU A 319 10.16 -11.38 -7.82
CA LEU A 319 8.82 -11.97 -7.93
C LEU A 319 8.80 -13.27 -8.74
N TYR A 320 9.79 -13.49 -9.61
CA TYR A 320 9.92 -14.74 -10.37
C TYR A 320 10.57 -15.86 -9.56
N ARG A 321 11.29 -15.54 -8.47
CA ARG A 321 11.97 -16.52 -7.61
C ARG A 321 11.04 -17.16 -6.58
N VAL A 322 9.72 -17.15 -6.80
CA VAL A 322 8.82 -17.96 -5.98
C VAL A 322 9.08 -19.40 -6.38
N GLU A 323 9.75 -20.12 -5.47
CA GLU A 323 10.09 -21.53 -5.61
C GLU A 323 8.84 -22.30 -6.07
N GLN A 324 8.92 -22.88 -7.26
CA GLN A 324 8.08 -24.03 -7.58
C GLN A 324 8.46 -25.08 -6.53
N PRO A 325 7.51 -25.63 -5.75
CA PRO A 325 7.78 -26.86 -5.05
C PRO A 325 8.29 -27.84 -6.10
N LEU A 326 9.49 -28.36 -5.90
CA LEU A 326 10.00 -29.44 -6.72
C LEU A 326 8.95 -30.54 -6.62
N GLU A 327 8.19 -30.75 -7.69
CA GLU A 327 7.48 -32.01 -7.87
C GLU A 327 8.61 -33.05 -7.93
N ASP A 328 8.77 -33.80 -6.84
CA ASP A 328 9.60 -34.99 -6.82
C ASP A 328 9.03 -35.94 -7.88
N ASP A 329 9.62 -35.86 -9.06
CA ASP A 329 9.46 -36.84 -10.14
C ASP A 329 10.19 -38.11 -9.68
N SER A 330 9.58 -38.82 -8.74
CA SER A 330 9.88 -40.21 -8.46
C SER A 330 8.57 -40.94 -8.27
N ASP A 331 8.07 -41.56 -9.34
CA ASP A 331 7.50 -42.88 -9.23
C ASP A 331 7.75 -43.66 -10.52
N GLU A 332 8.77 -44.51 -10.43
CA GLU A 332 8.96 -45.66 -11.30
C GLU A 332 7.68 -46.50 -11.34
N LYS A 333 7.37 -46.96 -12.55
CA LYS A 333 6.32 -47.93 -12.83
C LYS A 333 6.52 -49.19 -11.97
N SER A 334 5.51 -49.53 -11.18
CA SER A 334 5.12 -50.93 -11.03
C SER A 334 3.59 -51.05 -10.98
N VAL A 335 3.09 -51.85 -11.92
CA VAL A 335 1.70 -52.28 -12.02
C VAL A 335 1.59 -53.54 -11.18
N ASP A 336 0.69 -53.59 -10.20
CA ASP A 336 -0.15 -54.77 -10.01
C ASP A 336 -1.46 -54.50 -9.23
N VAL A 337 -2.41 -55.40 -9.47
CA VAL A 337 -3.86 -55.31 -9.40
C VAL A 337 -4.46 -55.61 -8.01
N GLY A 338 -5.59 -54.97 -7.65
CA GLY A 338 -6.48 -55.44 -6.58
C GLY A 338 -7.61 -54.48 -6.17
N ILE A 339 -8.86 -54.83 -6.45
CA ILE A 339 -10.10 -54.06 -6.21
C ILE A 339 -10.66 -54.24 -4.75
N PRO A 340 -11.79 -53.64 -4.30
CA PRO A 340 -11.85 -52.46 -3.43
C PRO A 340 -12.54 -52.72 -2.06
N ARG A 341 -12.23 -51.96 -1.00
CA ARG A 341 -13.15 -51.79 0.15
C ARG A 341 -13.02 -50.41 0.79
N GLY A 342 -14.17 -49.74 0.91
CA GLY A 342 -14.24 -48.33 1.30
C GLY A 342 -14.22 -48.06 2.81
N ARG A 343 -14.08 -46.77 3.14
CA ARG A 343 -14.75 -46.12 4.27
C ARG A 343 -14.64 -44.60 4.14
N LYS A 344 -15.80 -43.95 4.24
CA LYS A 344 -15.99 -42.50 4.30
C LYS A 344 -15.16 -41.88 5.44
N LYS A 345 -14.50 -40.75 5.18
CA LYS A 345 -14.29 -39.73 6.20
C LYS A 345 -14.43 -38.35 5.55
N ASN A 346 -15.56 -37.71 5.87
CA ASN A 346 -15.81 -36.31 5.56
C ASN A 346 -14.76 -35.46 6.29
N ARG A 347 -14.04 -34.61 5.54
CA ARG A 347 -13.39 -33.43 6.09
C ARG A 347 -13.71 -32.27 5.16
N SER A 348 -14.57 -31.39 5.67
CA SER A 348 -14.83 -30.07 5.13
C SER A 348 -13.55 -29.24 5.23
N GLU A 349 -12.88 -29.03 4.10
CA GLU A 349 -11.83 -28.03 4.00
C GLU A 349 -12.37 -26.82 3.24
N LYS A 350 -12.49 -25.73 4.01
CA LYS A 350 -12.69 -24.35 3.55
C LYS A 350 -11.65 -24.03 2.48
N THR A 351 -12.13 -23.79 1.28
CA THR A 351 -11.39 -23.10 0.21
C THR A 351 -10.98 -21.72 0.72
N THR A 352 -9.71 -21.61 1.12
CA THR A 352 -9.03 -20.35 1.34
C THR A 352 -8.48 -19.94 -0.02
N GLU A 353 -9.20 -19.07 -0.71
CA GLU A 353 -8.81 -18.54 -2.02
C GLU A 353 -7.67 -17.52 -1.82
N MET A 354 -6.46 -18.00 -1.55
CA MET A 354 -5.24 -17.28 -1.89
C MET A 354 -4.95 -17.60 -3.35
N ALA A 355 -4.95 -16.60 -4.22
CA ALA A 355 -4.49 -16.77 -5.58
C ALA A 355 -3.11 -17.45 -5.55
N PRO A 356 -2.95 -18.64 -6.17
CA PRO A 356 -1.70 -19.35 -6.09
C PRO A 356 -0.58 -18.50 -6.72
N PRO A 357 0.67 -18.59 -6.21
CA PRO A 357 1.83 -17.85 -6.75
C PRO A 357 2.04 -18.07 -8.26
N THR A 358 1.44 -19.12 -8.82
CA THR A 358 1.34 -19.41 -10.25
C THR A 358 0.59 -18.35 -11.06
N LEU A 359 -0.39 -17.64 -10.50
CA LEU A 359 -1.14 -16.61 -11.22
C LEU A 359 -0.34 -15.32 -11.39
N ILE A 360 0.41 -14.92 -10.36
CA ILE A 360 1.31 -13.76 -10.43
C ILE A 360 2.44 -14.09 -11.40
N SER A 361 3.09 -15.25 -11.27
CA SER A 361 4.16 -15.63 -12.19
C SER A 361 3.62 -15.75 -13.62
N ALA A 362 2.48 -16.39 -13.85
CA ALA A 362 1.85 -16.49 -15.17
C ALA A 362 1.51 -15.12 -15.78
N TRP A 363 1.00 -14.17 -14.98
CA TRP A 363 0.66 -12.83 -15.45
C TRP A 363 1.90 -11.98 -15.72
N ILE A 364 2.94 -12.06 -14.88
CA ILE A 364 4.21 -11.41 -15.12
C ILE A 364 4.90 -12.02 -16.36
N HIS A 365 4.76 -13.33 -16.61
CA HIS A 365 5.19 -13.98 -17.86
C HIS A 365 4.41 -13.52 -19.10
N LEU A 366 3.20 -12.99 -18.95
CA LEU A 366 2.37 -12.40 -20.02
C LEU A 366 2.69 -10.92 -20.27
N ASN A 367 3.52 -10.28 -19.45
CA ASN A 367 3.79 -8.87 -19.58
C ASN A 367 5.04 -8.63 -20.45
N ASP A 368 4.83 -8.38 -21.74
CA ASP A 368 5.87 -8.17 -22.77
C ASP A 368 7.00 -7.21 -22.33
N LEU A 369 6.65 -6.19 -21.54
CA LEU A 369 7.60 -5.20 -21.06
C LEU A 369 8.59 -5.79 -20.04
N ILE A 370 8.10 -6.61 -19.11
CA ILE A 370 8.93 -7.27 -18.09
C ILE A 370 9.78 -8.33 -18.76
N THR A 371 9.22 -9.08 -19.71
CA THR A 371 9.98 -10.01 -20.54
C THR A 371 11.09 -9.30 -21.33
N PHE A 372 10.80 -8.15 -21.94
CA PHE A 372 11.80 -7.34 -22.65
C PHE A 372 12.92 -6.85 -21.73
N PHE A 373 12.58 -6.31 -20.55
CA PHE A 373 13.60 -5.90 -19.58
C PHE A 373 14.38 -7.08 -19.02
N ALA A 374 13.73 -8.21 -18.72
CA ALA A 374 14.40 -9.43 -18.28
C ALA A 374 15.42 -9.92 -19.32
N ILE A 375 15.05 -9.91 -20.60
CA ILE A 375 15.96 -10.25 -21.71
C ILE A 375 17.12 -9.24 -21.80
N ARG A 376 16.85 -7.93 -21.70
CA ARG A 376 17.91 -6.91 -21.70
C ARG A 376 18.87 -7.05 -20.51
N ILE A 377 18.35 -7.34 -19.33
CA ILE A 377 19.17 -7.61 -18.13
C ILE A 377 20.00 -8.87 -18.33
N LEU A 378 19.42 -9.93 -18.89
CA LEU A 378 20.16 -11.15 -19.22
C LEU A 378 21.29 -10.84 -20.20
N ILE A 379 21.02 -10.08 -21.28
CA ILE A 379 22.05 -9.66 -22.25
C ILE A 379 23.19 -8.91 -21.53
N ILE A 380 22.87 -7.92 -20.69
CA ILE A 380 23.88 -7.16 -19.94
C ILE A 380 24.64 -8.06 -18.96
N ALA A 381 23.97 -9.01 -18.32
CA ALA A 381 24.59 -9.96 -17.41
C ALA A 381 25.57 -10.90 -18.12
N PHE A 382 25.20 -11.41 -19.31
CA PHE A 382 26.09 -12.20 -20.16
C PHE A 382 27.28 -11.38 -20.66
N GLN A 383 27.07 -10.13 -21.09
CA GLN A 383 28.15 -9.23 -21.51
C GLN A 383 29.13 -8.94 -20.35
N LYS A 384 28.61 -8.72 -19.14
CA LYS A 384 29.46 -8.51 -17.95
C LYS A 384 30.22 -9.78 -17.58
N LEU A 385 29.60 -10.95 -17.66
CA LEU A 385 30.25 -12.23 -17.43
C LEU A 385 31.42 -12.42 -18.41
N GLU A 386 31.19 -12.18 -19.70
CA GLU A 386 32.20 -12.27 -20.74
C GLU A 386 33.39 -11.32 -20.47
N GLN A 387 33.12 -10.08 -20.08
CA GLN A 387 34.18 -9.12 -19.72
C GLN A 387 35.02 -9.59 -18.52
N VAL A 388 34.39 -10.18 -17.50
CA VAL A 388 35.11 -10.68 -16.32
C VAL A 388 35.92 -11.93 -16.67
N LEU A 389 35.36 -12.86 -17.44
CA LEU A 389 36.08 -14.05 -17.90
C LEU A 389 37.25 -13.69 -18.80
N SER A 390 37.10 -12.68 -19.67
CA SER A 390 38.21 -12.14 -20.46
C SER A 390 39.33 -11.60 -19.57
N LYS A 391 39.01 -10.86 -18.50
CA LYS A 391 40.00 -10.39 -17.52
C LYS A 391 40.70 -11.54 -16.79
N PHE A 392 39.97 -12.58 -16.39
CA PHE A 392 40.56 -13.77 -15.77
C PHE A 392 41.49 -14.52 -16.72
N LYS A 393 41.10 -14.67 -17.99
CA LYS A 393 41.96 -15.27 -19.02
C LYS A 393 43.24 -14.47 -19.26
N HIS A 394 43.16 -13.15 -19.31
CA HIS A 394 44.33 -12.28 -19.41
C HIS A 394 45.24 -12.36 -18.17
N ALA A 395 44.65 -12.50 -16.98
CA ALA A 395 45.39 -12.66 -15.74
C ALA A 395 46.08 -14.03 -15.64
N SER A 396 45.40 -15.12 -16.03
CA SER A 396 45.97 -16.48 -16.12
C SER A 396 47.15 -16.53 -17.11
N ALA A 397 47.02 -15.86 -18.27
CA ALA A 397 48.11 -15.78 -19.25
C ALA A 397 49.34 -14.98 -18.77
N LYS A 398 49.15 -14.04 -17.83
CA LYS A 398 50.22 -13.16 -17.32
C LYS A 398 50.86 -13.67 -16.02
N PHE A 399 50.08 -14.37 -15.21
CA PHE A 399 50.48 -14.93 -13.93
C PHE A 399 50.14 -16.42 -13.98
N SER A 400 51.17 -17.27 -14.13
CA SER A 400 51.07 -18.73 -14.32
C SER A 400 50.51 -19.46 -13.09
N HIS A 401 49.27 -19.15 -12.73
CA HIS A 401 48.57 -19.65 -11.56
C HIS A 401 47.16 -20.12 -11.94
N ASP A 402 46.90 -21.41 -11.75
CA ASP A 402 45.60 -22.09 -11.97
C ASP A 402 44.43 -21.48 -11.17
N LEU A 403 44.72 -20.59 -10.22
CA LEU A 403 43.74 -19.88 -9.39
C LEU A 403 42.75 -19.05 -10.23
N TRP A 404 43.21 -18.44 -11.32
CA TRP A 404 42.34 -17.64 -12.20
C TRP A 404 41.39 -18.51 -13.02
N ASP A 405 41.83 -19.69 -13.42
CA ASP A 405 41.00 -20.65 -14.16
C ASP A 405 39.97 -21.30 -13.22
N GLN A 406 40.36 -21.66 -11.99
CA GLN A 406 39.43 -22.12 -10.95
C GLN A 406 38.39 -21.05 -10.58
N ALA A 407 38.81 -19.78 -10.47
CA ALA A 407 37.90 -18.67 -10.21
C ALA A 407 36.91 -18.45 -11.39
N ALA A 408 37.36 -18.64 -12.63
CA ALA A 408 36.52 -18.57 -13.82
C ALA A 408 35.45 -19.68 -13.82
N GLU A 409 35.84 -20.93 -13.55
CA GLU A 409 34.90 -22.06 -13.48
C GLU A 409 33.86 -21.87 -12.38
N ARG A 410 34.27 -21.43 -11.19
CA ARG A 410 33.37 -21.15 -10.07
C ARG A 410 32.39 -20.02 -10.40
N LEU A 411 32.86 -18.96 -11.05
CA LEU A 411 32.02 -17.85 -11.49
C LEU A 411 30.96 -18.31 -12.51
N VAL A 412 31.35 -19.16 -13.47
CA VAL A 412 30.41 -19.72 -14.46
C VAL A 412 29.38 -20.62 -13.77
N SER A 413 29.79 -21.45 -12.81
CA SER A 413 28.89 -22.32 -12.05
C SER A 413 27.82 -21.50 -11.30
N GLU A 414 28.25 -20.50 -10.53
CA GLU A 414 27.35 -19.60 -9.79
C GLU A 414 26.43 -18.80 -10.72
N PHE A 415 26.93 -18.36 -11.87
CA PHE A 415 26.13 -17.66 -12.86
C PHE A 415 25.06 -18.56 -13.48
N ARG A 416 25.41 -19.82 -13.75
CA ARG A 416 24.50 -20.82 -14.31
C ARG A 416 23.37 -21.16 -13.35
N GLU A 417 23.65 -21.30 -12.05
CA GLU A 417 22.64 -21.55 -11.02
C GLU A 417 21.65 -20.39 -10.87
N ARG A 418 22.10 -19.16 -11.12
CA ARG A 418 21.27 -17.95 -10.98
C ARG A 418 20.57 -17.54 -12.27
N CYS A 419 20.92 -18.14 -13.41
CA CYS A 419 20.30 -17.85 -14.70
C CYS A 419 19.03 -18.69 -14.93
N PRO A 420 17.98 -18.11 -15.55
CA PRO A 420 16.83 -18.87 -16.01
C PRO A 420 17.24 -19.95 -17.03
N LYS A 421 16.51 -21.06 -17.08
CA LYS A 421 16.77 -22.10 -18.08
C LYS A 421 16.55 -21.52 -19.49
N MET A 422 17.44 -21.86 -20.43
CA MET A 422 17.39 -21.34 -21.81
C MET A 422 16.03 -21.59 -22.50
N LYS A 423 15.39 -22.73 -22.20
CA LYS A 423 14.04 -23.07 -22.69
C LYS A 423 13.01 -22.00 -22.31
N ASP A 424 13.09 -21.47 -21.09
CA ASP A 424 12.16 -20.47 -20.57
C ASP A 424 12.43 -19.10 -21.20
N VAL A 425 13.71 -18.78 -21.42
CA VAL A 425 14.13 -17.55 -22.11
C VAL A 425 13.65 -17.55 -23.57
N ILE A 426 13.80 -18.66 -24.28
CA ILE A 426 13.33 -18.81 -25.67
C ILE A 426 11.79 -18.77 -25.73
N ALA A 427 11.11 -19.44 -24.82
CA ALA A 427 9.65 -19.42 -24.74
C ALA A 427 9.12 -18.01 -24.45
N ALA A 428 9.81 -17.24 -23.61
CA ALA A 428 9.48 -15.85 -23.32
C ALA A 428 9.76 -14.93 -24.53
N PHE A 429 10.90 -15.09 -25.20
CA PHE A 429 11.25 -14.31 -26.41
C PHE A 429 10.26 -14.53 -27.56
N ARG A 430 9.85 -15.78 -27.82
CA ARG A 430 8.90 -16.12 -28.89
C ARG A 430 7.49 -15.59 -28.68
N LYS A 431 7.13 -15.22 -27.44
CA LYS A 431 5.82 -14.67 -27.10
C LYS A 431 5.74 -13.15 -27.28
N ILE A 432 6.86 -12.47 -27.52
CA ILE A 432 6.89 -11.02 -27.75
C ILE A 432 6.31 -10.72 -29.14
N PRO A 433 5.22 -9.93 -29.26
CA PRO A 433 4.69 -9.50 -30.55
C PRO A 433 5.71 -8.66 -31.34
N GLU A 434 5.82 -8.88 -32.65
CA GLU A 434 6.76 -8.14 -33.54
C GLU A 434 6.62 -6.61 -33.47
N ALA A 435 5.42 -6.11 -33.13
CA ALA A 435 5.19 -4.67 -32.91
C ALA A 435 6.06 -4.07 -31.78
N ASN A 436 6.48 -4.87 -30.78
CA ASN A 436 7.35 -4.43 -29.69
C ASN A 436 8.85 -4.55 -30.02
N LEU A 437 9.20 -5.24 -31.11
CA LEU A 437 10.58 -5.33 -31.63
C LEU A 437 10.99 -4.06 -32.40
N MET A 438 10.01 -3.25 -32.85
CA MET A 438 10.22 -2.09 -33.72
C MET A 438 10.58 -0.77 -33.00
N GLN A 439 10.77 -0.75 -31.67
CA GLN A 439 11.44 0.37 -30.99
C GLN A 439 12.97 0.19 -30.97
N GLN A 440 13.54 -0.22 -32.10
CA GLN A 440 14.95 -0.06 -32.39
C GLN A 440 15.17 1.34 -32.95
N THR A 441 15.49 2.29 -32.07
CA THR A 441 16.64 3.22 -32.16
C THR A 441 16.75 4.05 -30.89
#